data_AF-A0A6I1EYT6-F1
#
_entry.id   AF-A0A6I1EYT6-F1
#
_cell.length_a   1.000
_cell.length_b   1.000
_cell.length_c   1.000
_cell.angle_alpha   90.00
_cell.angle_beta   90.00
_cell.angle_gamma   90.00
#
_symmetry.space_group_name_H-M   'P 1'
#
loop_
_entity.id
_entity.type
_entity.pdbx_description
1 polymer ?
#
loop_
_entity_poly.entity_id
_entity_poly.type
_entity_poly.pdbx_seq_one_letter_code
_entity_poly.pdbx_strand_id
1 'polypeptide(L)' 'MDFNKLMLYANILGICFTVALTYIIVVNILVGLPVQPVAIAMLAIGYVVMIKRNTLFQELWNRWFSGRGK' A
#
# COMPACT_ATOMS: atom_id res chain seq x y z
N MET A 1 6.06 -23.37 -8.17
CA MET A 1 6.31 -22.25 -7.24
C MET A 1 5.24 -22.34 -6.16
N ASP A 2 5.61 -22.53 -4.89
CA ASP A 2 4.63 -22.81 -3.82
C ASP A 2 3.58 -21.70 -3.68
N PHE A 3 2.33 -22.10 -3.43
CA PHE A 3 1.19 -21.18 -3.25
C PHE A 3 1.49 -20.10 -2.19
N ASN A 4 2.21 -20.47 -1.12
CA ASN A 4 2.65 -19.56 -0.07
C ASN A 4 3.60 -18.47 -0.57
N LYS A 5 4.53 -18.79 -1.47
CA LYS A 5 5.47 -17.80 -2.04
C LYS A 5 4.72 -16.80 -2.91
N LEU A 6 3.77 -17.28 -3.72
CA LEU A 6 2.91 -16.43 -4.54
C LEU A 6 2.10 -15.43 -3.71
N MET A 7 1.51 -15.90 -2.61
CA MET A 7 0.76 -15.04 -1.69
C MET A 7 1.64 -13.98 -1.02
N LEU A 8 2.88 -14.34 -0.66
CA LEU A 8 3.85 -13.41 -0.10
C LEU A 8 4.26 -12.33 -1.12
N TYR A 9 4.51 -12.71 -2.37
CA TYR A 9 4.77 -11.73 -3.44
C TYR A 9 3.58 -10.82 -3.72
N ALA A 10 2.35 -11.35 -3.73
CA ALA A 10 1.14 -10.55 -3.90
C ALA A 10 0.98 -9.50 -2.78
N ASN A 11 1.29 -9.88 -1.54
CA ASN A 11 1.29 -8.95 -0.42
C ASN A 11 2.36 -7.85 -0.59
N ILE A 12 3.60 -8.20 -0.94
CA ILE A 12 4.65 -7.21 -1.16
C ILE A 12 4.26 -6.25 -2.30
N LEU A 13 3.78 -6.79 -3.43
CA LEU A 13 3.34 -5.99 -4.57
C LEU A 13 2.19 -5.06 -4.22
N GLY A 14 1.21 -5.52 -3.42
CA GLY A 14 0.11 -4.67 -2.97
C GLY A 14 0.58 -3.47 -2.12
N ILE A 15 1.60 -3.67 -1.28
CA ILE A 15 2.21 -2.57 -0.51
C ILE A 15 2.91 -1.60 -1.46
N CYS A 16 3.82 -2.12 -2.30
CA CYS A 16 4.61 -1.31 -3.22
C CYS A 16 3.72 -0.52 -4.20
N PHE A 17 2.67 -1.15 -4.73
CA PHE A 17 1.74 -0.52 -5.67
C PHE A 17 1.02 0.67 -5.03
N THR A 18 0.49 0.48 -3.83
CA THR A 18 -0.24 1.54 -3.12
C THR A 18 0.70 2.70 -2.75
N VAL A 19 1.91 2.40 -2.27
CA VAL A 19 2.93 3.42 -1.93
C VAL A 19 3.39 4.19 -3.19
N ALA A 20 3.66 3.48 -4.28
CA ALA A 20 4.05 4.10 -5.55
C ALA A 20 2.94 5.00 -6.10
N LEU A 21 1.67 4.55 -6.03
CA LEU A 21 0.53 5.34 -6.48
C LEU A 21 0.33 6.59 -5.62
N THR A 22 0.52 6.50 -4.29
CA THR A 22 0.53 7.68 -3.41
C THR A 22 1.59 8.67 -3.87
N TYR A 23 2.82 8.21 -4.13
CA TYR A 23 3.92 9.07 -4.54
C TYR A 23 3.62 9.77 -5.87
N ILE A 24 3.12 9.04 -6.87
CA ILE A 24 2.74 9.61 -8.17
C ILE A 24 1.67 10.69 -7.99
N ILE A 25 0.64 10.44 -7.18
CA ILE A 25 -0.43 11.41 -6.91
C ILE A 25 0.15 12.67 -6.25
N VAL A 26 1.02 12.51 -5.24
CA VAL A 26 1.66 13.65 -4.56
C VAL A 26 2.53 14.45 -5.52
N VAL A 27 3.35 13.80 -6.34
CA VAL A 27 4.19 14.46 -7.35
C VAL A 27 3.34 15.20 -8.37
N ASN A 28 2.26 14.57 -8.87
CA ASN A 28 1.36 15.22 -9.82
C ASN A 28 0.71 16.46 -9.21
N ILE A 29 0.29 16.41 -7.95
CA ILE A 29 -0.23 17.59 -7.24
C ILE A 29 0.83 18.70 -7.15
N LEU A 30 2.07 18.36 -6.79
CA LEU A 30 3.17 19.34 -6.66
C LEU A 30 3.58 19.98 -8.00
N VAL A 31 3.54 19.21 -9.09
CA VAL A 31 3.89 19.69 -10.44
C VAL A 31 2.69 20.38 -11.11
N GLY A 32 1.50 20.36 -10.49
CA GLY A 32 0.27 20.93 -11.06
C GLY A 32 -0.33 20.09 -12.20
N LEU A 33 0.04 18.81 -12.28
CA LEU A 33 -0.52 17.86 -13.24
C LEU A 33 -1.92 17.40 -12.80
N PRO A 34 -2.86 17.20 -13.74
CA PRO A 34 -4.21 16.77 -13.40
C PRO A 34 -4.19 15.35 -12.81
N VAL A 35 -4.66 15.22 -11.57
CA VAL A 35 -4.90 13.91 -10.95
C VAL A 35 -6.32 13.47 -11.25
N GLN A 36 -6.47 12.35 -11.95
CA GLN A 36 -7.79 11.80 -12.26
C GLN A 36 -8.47 11.28 -10.98
N PRO A 37 -9.78 11.53 -10.79
CA PRO A 37 -10.52 11.02 -9.63
C PRO A 37 -10.44 9.50 -9.46
N VAL A 38 -10.34 8.78 -10.58
CA VAL A 38 -10.18 7.33 -10.61
C VAL A 38 -8.89 6.88 -9.93
N ALA A 39 -7.80 7.64 -10.06
CA ALA A 39 -6.54 7.32 -9.39
C ALA A 39 -6.66 7.43 -7.86
N ILE A 40 -7.42 8.42 -7.38
CA ILE A 40 -7.71 8.60 -5.95
C ILE A 40 -8.59 7.45 -5.44
N ALA A 41 -9.62 7.06 -6.20
CA ALA A 41 -10.46 5.91 -5.85
C ALA A 41 -9.67 4.60 -5.81
N MET A 42 -8.79 4.36 -6.80
CA MET A 42 -7.88 3.21 -6.80
C MET A 42 -6.93 3.24 -5.61
N LEU A 43 -6.41 4.40 -5.22
CA LEU A 43 -5.57 4.55 -4.05
C LEU A 43 -6.31 4.16 -2.77
N ALA A 44 -7.54 4.65 -2.60
CA ALA A 44 -8.37 4.34 -1.44
C ALA A 44 -8.65 2.83 -1.34
N ILE A 45 -9.01 2.18 -2.45
CA ILE A 45 -9.21 0.73 -2.50
C ILE A 45 -7.90 -0.01 -2.20
N GLY A 46 -6.79 0.43 -2.78
CA GLY A 46 -5.45 -0.12 -2.54
C GLY A 46 -5.09 -0.12 -1.05
N TYR A 47 -5.32 1.00 -0.36
CA TYR A 47 -5.13 1.11 1.09
C TYR A 47 -6.08 0.19 1.87
N VAL A 48 -7.36 0.10 1.51
CA VAL A 48 -8.30 -0.80 2.19
C VAL A 48 -7.85 -2.26 2.06
N VAL A 49 -7.42 -2.67 0.86
CA VAL A 49 -6.89 -4.02 0.61
C VAL A 49 -5.59 -4.24 1.38
N MET A 50 -4.68 -3.26 1.36
CA MET A 50 -3.43 -3.31 2.13
C MET A 50 -3.71 -3.47 3.62
N ILE A 51 -4.65 -2.71 4.19
CA ILE A 51 -4.94 -2.78 5.64
C ILE A 51 -5.69 -4.07 6.01
N LYS A 52 -6.66 -4.52 5.21
CA LYS A 52 -7.53 -5.66 5.58
C LYS A 52 -7.04 -7.03 5.14
N ARG A 53 -6.37 -7.13 3.99
CA ARG A 53 -6.01 -8.42 3.37
C ARG A 53 -4.52 -8.74 3.47
N ASN A 54 -3.68 -7.73 3.66
CA ASN A 54 -2.24 -7.92 3.66
C ASN A 54 -1.72 -8.17 5.07
N THR A 55 -1.56 -9.45 5.40
CA THR A 55 -1.04 -9.89 6.70
C THR A 55 0.37 -9.37 6.96
N LEU A 56 1.20 -9.25 5.90
CA LEU A 56 2.56 -8.73 6.00
C LEU A 56 2.55 -7.25 6.37
N PHE A 57 1.66 -6.46 5.76
CA PHE A 57 1.47 -5.06 6.15
C PHE A 57 1.00 -4.92 7.60
N GLN A 58 0.01 -5.71 8.02
CA GLN A 58 -0.48 -5.71 9.40
C GLN A 58 0.63 -6.07 10.40
N GLU A 59 1.47 -7.03 10.06
CA GLU A 59 2.59 -7.43 10.91
C GLU A 59 3.65 -6.34 11.01
N LEU A 60 4.02 -5.70 9.89
CA LEU A 60 4.93 -4.55 9.89
C LEU A 60 4.36 -3.38 10.68
N TRP A 61 3.07 -3.08 10.48
CA TRP A 61 2.35 -2.03 11.21
C TRP A 61 2.35 -2.31 12.72
N ASN A 62 2.00 -3.53 13.12
CA ASN A 62 2.02 -3.93 14.52
C ASN A 62 3.42 -3.85 15.12
N ARG A 63 4.49 -4.23 14.39
CA ARG A 63 5.87 -4.07 14.87
C ARG A 63 6.26 -2.60 15.04
N TRP A 64 5.86 -1.75 14.09
CA TRP A 64 6.16 -0.31 14.14
C TRP A 64 5.46 0.40 15.30
N PHE A 65 4.23 0.01 15.63
CA PHE A 65 3.46 0.62 16.72
C PHE A 65 3.62 -0.07 18.07
N SER A 66 3.85 -1.39 18.12
CA SER A 66 4.08 -2.09 19.40
C SER A 66 5.51 -1.94 19.91
N GLY A 67 6.48 -1.68 19.02
CA GLY A 67 7.86 -1.34 19.39
C GLY A 67 8.03 0.02 20.08
N ARG A 68 6.97 0.84 20.13
CA ARG A 68 6.96 2.13 20.85
C ARG A 68 6.59 2.02 22.34
N GLY A 69 6.35 0.81 22.84
CA GLY A 69 5.86 0.52 24.19
C GLY A 69 6.82 -0.22 25.12
N LYS A 70 8.14 -0.17 24.89
CA LYS A 70 9.15 -0.62 25.87
C LYS A 70 10.27 0.40 26.00
#